data_AF-A0A918EJB5-F1
#
_entry.id   AF-A0A918EJB5-F1
#
_cell.length_a   1.000
_cell.length_b   1.000
_cell.length_c   1.000
_cell.angle_alpha   90.00
_cell.angle_beta   90.00
_cell.angle_gamma   90.00
#
_symmetry.space_group_name_H-M   'P 1'
#
loop_
_entity.id
_entity.type
_entity.pdbx_description
1 polymer ?
#
loop_
_entity_poly.entity_id
_entity_poly.type
_entity_poly.pdbx_seq_one_letter_code
_entity_poly.pdbx_strand_id
1 'polypeptide(L)'
;MTVTLMWEARAVPGRGADLLEWARAQRLPALPLRRETFTAAQDRVLVLTWWDAPEGAPLPELPEPPADLLTRPVHRWSFVSHGVADGAGEELLGDAPGRPDPGAARSS
;
A
#
# COMPACT_ATOMS: atom_id res chain seq x y z
N MET A 1 13.98 13.23 -5.46
CA MET A 1 13.81 11.76 -5.51
C MET A 1 12.60 11.43 -4.67
N THR A 2 11.89 10.34 -4.95
CA THR A 2 10.66 10.05 -4.20
C THR A 2 10.96 9.14 -3.02
N VAL A 3 10.66 9.59 -1.80
CA VAL A 3 10.73 8.78 -0.58
C VAL A 3 9.31 8.56 -0.07
N THR A 4 9.00 7.34 0.35
CA THR A 4 7.77 7.03 1.08
C THR A 4 8.06 6.86 2.56
N LEU A 5 7.27 7.49 3.41
CA LEU A 5 7.25 7.25 4.85
C LEU A 5 6.02 6.38 5.16
N MET A 6 6.31 5.24 5.77
CA MET A 6 5.34 4.32 6.32
C MET A 6 5.14 4.59 7.81
N TRP A 7 3.87 4.73 8.20
CA TRP A 7 3.43 4.79 9.59
C TRP A 7 2.42 3.67 9.82
N GLU A 8 2.64 2.83 10.84
CA GLU A 8 1.75 1.70 11.16
C GLU A 8 1.39 1.68 12.64
N ALA A 9 0.11 1.56 12.94
CA ALA A 9 -0.42 1.41 14.28
C ALA A 9 -1.37 0.23 14.38
N ARG A 10 -1.41 -0.37 15.57
CA ARG A 10 -2.37 -1.43 15.90
C ARG A 10 -3.21 -1.00 17.09
N ALA A 11 -4.52 -0.85 16.87
CA ALA A 11 -5.42 -0.45 17.93
C ALA A 11 -5.63 -1.57 18.95
N VAL A 12 -6.15 -1.22 20.13
CA VAL A 12 -6.74 -2.22 21.03
C VAL A 12 -7.89 -2.95 20.32
N PRO A 13 -8.13 -4.24 20.63
CA PRO A 13 -9.10 -5.05 19.89
C PRO A 13 -10.48 -4.39 19.79
N GLY A 14 -11.02 -4.31 18.58
CA GLY A 14 -12.33 -3.70 18.30
C GLY A 14 -12.32 -2.17 18.17
N ARG A 15 -11.17 -1.51 18.30
CA ARG A 15 -11.02 -0.03 18.18
C ARG A 15 -10.32 0.40 16.89
N GLY A 16 -10.24 -0.47 15.88
CA GLY A 16 -9.62 -0.15 14.59
C GLY A 16 -10.30 1.02 13.86
N ALA A 17 -11.62 1.16 13.98
CA ALA A 17 -12.37 2.28 13.40
C ALA A 17 -11.97 3.63 14.02
N ASP A 18 -11.90 3.69 15.35
CA ASP A 18 -11.49 4.89 16.09
C ASP A 18 -10.05 5.30 15.74
N LEU A 19 -9.15 4.33 15.59
CA LEU A 19 -7.78 4.58 15.14
C LEU A 19 -7.74 5.10 13.70
N LEU A 20 -8.57 4.57 12.82
CA LEU A 20 -8.67 5.04 11.43
C LEU A 20 -9.18 6.48 11.38
N GLU A 21 -10.24 6.79 12.12
CA GLU A 21 -10.78 8.14 12.22
C GLU A 21 -9.74 9.11 12.76
N TRP A 22 -9.09 8.74 13.86
CA TRP A 22 -8.00 9.51 14.45
C TRP A 22 -6.90 9.77 13.42
N ALA A 23 -6.43 8.74 12.71
CA ALA A 23 -5.35 8.87 11.74
C ALA A 23 -5.72 9.83 10.60
N ARG A 24 -6.95 9.72 10.08
CA ARG A 24 -7.46 10.60 9.00
C ARG A 24 -7.61 12.06 9.43
N ALA A 25 -7.89 12.31 10.71
CA ALA A 25 -7.98 13.66 11.25
C ALA A 25 -6.62 14.37 11.35
N GLN A 26 -5.51 13.63 11.36
CA GLN A 26 -4.16 14.20 11.50
C GLN A 26 -3.76 15.01 10.28
N ARG A 27 -3.33 16.25 10.51
CA ARG A 27 -2.74 17.12 9.48
C ARG A 27 -1.23 17.08 9.58
N LEU A 28 -0.58 17.05 8.43
CA LEU A 28 0.86 17.16 8.33
C LEU A 28 1.25 18.63 8.13
N PRO A 29 2.41 19.09 8.64
CA PRO A 29 2.90 20.44 8.45
C PRO A 29 3.26 20.78 6.99
N ALA A 30 3.32 19.76 6.10
CA ALA A 30 3.47 19.93 4.68
C ALA A 30 2.57 18.93 3.93
N LEU A 31 2.27 19.24 2.66
CA LEU A 31 1.47 18.35 1.82
C LEU A 31 2.40 17.33 1.13
N PRO A 32 2.17 16.03 1.32
CA PRO A 32 2.89 15.01 0.56
C PRO A 32 2.40 15.00 -0.90
N LEU A 33 3.21 14.44 -1.80
CA LEU A 33 2.83 14.16 -3.19
C LEU A 33 1.59 13.26 -3.26
N ARG A 34 1.52 12.31 -2.33
CA ARG A 34 0.42 11.37 -2.17
C ARG A 34 0.32 10.97 -0.71
N ARG A 35 -0.91 10.78 -0.24
CA ARG A 35 -1.19 10.15 1.05
C ARG A 35 -2.24 9.07 0.84
N GLU A 36 -1.93 7.86 1.28
CA GLU A 36 -2.86 6.74 1.25
C GLU A 36 -3.02 6.17 2.66
N THR A 37 -4.21 5.66 2.95
CA THR A 37 -4.54 5.10 4.27
C THR A 37 -5.24 3.77 4.07
N PHE A 38 -4.74 2.76 4.76
CA PHE A 38 -5.19 1.38 4.65
C PHE A 38 -5.56 0.84 6.02
N THR A 39 -6.48 -0.10 6.02
CA THR A 39 -6.77 -0.95 7.18
C THR A 39 -6.34 -2.38 6.88
N ALA A 40 -5.96 -3.11 7.92
CA ALA A 40 -5.69 -4.54 7.83
C ALA A 40 -6.28 -5.28 9.04
N ALA A 41 -6.23 -6.61 8.98
CA ALA A 41 -6.66 -7.46 10.09
C ALA A 41 -5.97 -7.06 11.41
N GLN A 42 -6.63 -7.40 12.52
CA GLN A 42 -6.19 -7.10 13.88
C GLN A 42 -6.16 -5.61 14.21
N ASP A 43 -7.18 -4.86 13.74
CA ASP A 43 -7.38 -3.43 14.04
C ASP A 43 -6.17 -2.56 13.65
N ARG A 44 -5.55 -2.87 12.51
CA ARG A 44 -4.35 -2.18 12.04
C ARG A 44 -4.68 -1.06 11.09
N VAL A 45 -4.00 0.07 11.25
CA VAL A 45 -4.03 1.20 10.33
C VAL A 45 -2.62 1.46 9.82
N LEU A 46 -2.51 1.61 8.50
CA LEU A 46 -1.29 1.93 7.79
C LEU A 46 -1.50 3.25 7.05
N VAL A 47 -0.59 4.20 7.22
CA VAL A 47 -0.56 5.44 6.45
C VAL A 47 0.75 5.50 5.70
N LEU A 48 0.67 5.65 4.38
CA LEU A 48 1.82 5.87 3.52
C LEU A 48 1.77 7.31 3.00
N THR A 49 2.91 8.00 3.05
CA THR A 49 3.06 9.36 2.50
C THR A 49 4.27 9.42 1.59
N TRP A 50 4.10 9.97 0.39
CA TRP A 50 5.17 10.10 -0.60
C TRP A 50 5.64 11.55 -0.69
N TRP A 51 6.94 11.75 -0.75
CA TRP A 51 7.59 13.07 -0.69
C TRP A 51 8.65 13.17 -1.77
N ASP A 52 8.76 14.34 -2.40
CA ASP A 52 9.96 14.69 -3.18
C ASP A 52 11.01 15.24 -2.20
N ALA A 53 11.91 14.37 -1.78
CA ALA A 53 12.92 14.66 -0.76
C ALA A 53 14.11 13.71 -0.95
N PRO A 54 15.34 14.10 -0.53
CA PRO A 54 16.46 13.17 -0.54
C PRO A 54 16.29 12.04 0.47
N GLU A 55 16.97 10.91 0.24
CA GLU A 55 17.08 9.82 1.21
C GLU A 55 17.65 10.35 2.54
N GLY A 56 17.06 9.90 3.64
CA GLY A 56 17.45 10.33 5.00
C GLY A 56 16.98 11.73 5.39
N ALA A 57 16.25 12.45 4.52
CA ALA A 57 15.62 13.71 4.91
C ALA A 57 14.62 13.49 6.05
N PRO A 58 14.53 14.41 7.03
CA PRO A 58 13.46 14.38 8.01
C PRO A 58 12.12 14.62 7.31
N LEU A 59 11.22 13.64 7.38
CA LEU A 59 9.90 13.72 6.76
C LEU A 59 8.82 14.02 7.80
N PRO A 60 7.77 14.78 7.46
CA PRO A 60 6.62 14.94 8.33
C PRO A 60 5.93 13.61 8.63
N GLU A 61 5.75 13.30 9.90
CA GLU A 61 5.12 12.06 10.36
C GLU A 61 3.76 12.33 11.02
N LEU A 62 2.91 11.31 11.07
CA LEU A 62 1.75 11.35 11.96
C LEU A 62 2.22 11.27 13.42
N PRO A 63 1.55 11.98 14.35
CA PRO A 63 1.88 11.91 15.77
C PRO A 63 1.64 10.51 16.35
N GLU A 64 2.02 10.31 17.61
CA GLU A 64 1.61 9.10 18.35
C GLU A 64 0.13 9.24 18.79
N PRO A 65 -0.72 8.23 18.53
CA PRO A 65 -2.08 8.17 19.06
C PRO A 65 -2.10 8.12 20.59
N PRO A 66 -3.26 8.40 21.22
CA PRO A 66 -3.45 8.15 22.64
C PRO A 66 -3.08 6.70 22.99
N ALA A 67 -2.31 6.51 24.08
CA ALA A 67 -1.76 5.20 24.42
C ALA A 67 -2.84 4.15 24.71
N ASP A 68 -4.01 4.57 25.21
CA ASP A 68 -5.19 3.72 25.45
C ASP A 68 -5.85 3.23 24.16
N LEU A 69 -5.54 3.85 23.02
CA LEU A 69 -6.01 3.41 21.71
C LEU A 69 -5.11 2.32 21.12
N LEU A 70 -3.90 2.12 21.63
CA LEU A 70 -2.87 1.28 21.04
C LEU A 70 -2.57 0.01 21.84
N THR A 71 -2.19 -1.06 21.12
CA THR A 71 -1.66 -2.30 21.74
C THR A 71 -0.15 -2.29 21.90
N ARG A 72 0.54 -1.43 21.14
CA ARG A 72 1.99 -1.29 21.09
C ARG A 72 2.36 0.06 20.45
N PRO A 73 3.60 0.53 20.61
CA PRO A 73 4.07 1.72 19.93
C PRO A 73 3.92 1.63 18.41
N VAL A 74 3.68 2.78 17.77
CA VAL A 74 3.65 2.92 16.30
C VAL A 74 5.00 2.54 15.70
N HIS A 75 4.96 1.91 14.53
CA HIS A 75 6.14 1.69 13.70
C HIS A 75 6.29 2.72 12.57
N ARG A 76 7.54 3.09 12.28
CA ARG A 76 7.91 4.11 11.28
C ARG A 76 9.10 3.66 10.45
N TRP A 77 8.95 3.66 9.12
CA TRP A 77 10.05 3.34 8.20
C TRP A 77 9.97 4.18 6.92
N SER A 78 11.13 4.62 6.44
CA SER A 78 11.23 5.34 5.16
C SER A 78 11.84 4.43 4.09
N PHE A 79 11.38 4.59 2.84
CA PHE A 79 11.86 3.82 1.70
C PHE A 79 12.03 4.73 0.48
N VAL A 80 13.08 4.50 -0.31
CA VAL A 80 13.24 5.15 -1.62
C VAL A 80 12.34 4.45 -2.64
N SER A 81 11.56 5.21 -3.39
CA SER A 81 10.74 4.69 -4.49
C SER A 81 11.57 4.56 -5.75
N HIS A 82 11.51 3.38 -6.38
CA HIS A 82 12.24 3.06 -7.62
C HIS A 82 11.35 3.06 -8.88
N GLY A 83 10.07 3.43 -8.75
CA GLY A 83 9.11 3.46 -9.85
C GLY A 83 7.75 2.90 -9.44
N VAL A 84 6.79 3.03 -10.35
CA VAL A 84 5.51 2.35 -10.33
C VAL A 84 5.52 1.42 -11.54
N ALA A 85 5.17 0.15 -11.37
CA ALA A 85 4.98 -0.72 -12.53
C ALA A 85 3.83 -0.17 -13.37
N ASP A 86 4.07 0.07 -14.65
CA ASP A 86 3.00 0.41 -15.59
C ASP A 86 2.04 -0.77 -15.68
N GLY A 87 0.74 -0.49 -15.47
CA GLY A 87 -0.33 -1.48 -15.39
C GLY A 87 -0.72 -2.11 -16.74
N ALA A 88 0.21 -2.25 -17.69
CA ALA A 88 0.02 -3.19 -18.78
C ALA A 88 0.39 -4.58 -18.25
N GLY A 89 -0.52 -5.17 -17.47
CA GLY A 89 -0.50 -6.63 -17.34
C GLY A 89 -0.52 -7.18 -18.75
N GLU A 90 0.53 -7.90 -19.14
CA GLU A 90 0.50 -8.75 -20.32
C GLU A 90 -0.82 -9.52 -20.26
N GLU A 91 -1.75 -9.16 -21.15
CA GLU A 91 -2.84 -10.03 -21.51
C GLU A 91 -2.19 -11.36 -21.88
N LEU A 92 -2.27 -12.34 -20.99
CA LEU A 92 -2.02 -13.74 -21.29
C LEU A 92 -3.13 -14.21 -22.24
N LEU A 93 -3.16 -13.65 -23.44
CA LEU A 93 -4.08 -14.00 -24.52
C LEU A 93 -3.28 -14.65 -25.63
N GLY A 94 -3.29 -15.98 -25.64
CA GLY A 94 -3.20 -16.77 -26.88
C GLY A 94 -1.91 -17.54 -27.12
N ASP A 95 -1.86 -18.78 -26.63
CA ASP A 95 -1.66 -19.92 -27.54
C ASP A 95 -2.42 -21.13 -27.00
N ALA A 96 -3.68 -21.26 -27.39
CA ALA A 96 -4.36 -22.55 -27.28
C ALA A 96 -3.96 -23.37 -28.51
N PRO A 97 -3.35 -24.56 -28.38
CA PRO A 97 -2.95 -25.34 -29.53
C PRO A 97 -4.17 -25.72 -30.37
N GLY A 98 -4.02 -25.54 -31.68
CA GLY A 98 -5.07 -25.64 -32.68
C GLY A 98 -5.95 -26.89 -32.58
N ARG A 99 -7.25 -26.66 -32.81
CA ARG A 99 -8.25 -27.70 -33.04
C ARG A 99 -7.76 -28.65 -34.14
N PRO A 100 -7.80 -29.99 -33.95
CA PRO A 100 -7.41 -30.91 -35.00
C PRO A 100 -8.36 -30.83 -36.20
N ASP A 101 -7.76 -30.89 -37.39
CA ASP A 101 -8.42 -30.88 -38.69
C ASP A 101 -9.34 -32.10 -38.84
N PRO A 102 -10.66 -31.95 -39.09
CA PRO A 102 -11.55 -33.07 -39.39
C PRO A 102 -11.37 -33.51 -40.85
N GLY A 103 -10.17 -33.96 -41.20
CA GLY A 103 -9.77 -34.26 -42.58
C GLY A 103 -9.08 -35.62 -42.77
N ALA A 104 -8.83 -36.39 -41.71
CA ALA A 104 -8.21 -37.72 -41.84
C ALA A 104 -9.28 -38.83 -41.93
N ALA A 105 -10.08 -38.78 -43.00
CA ALA A 105 -10.82 -39.95 -43.45
C ALA A 105 -10.61 -40.11 -44.95
N ARG A 106 -10.22 -41.34 -45.32
CA ARG A 106 -10.04 -41.92 -46.67
C ARG A 106 -8.62 -41.83 -47.23
N SER A 107 -7.86 -42.90 -47.03
CA SER A 107 -7.34 -43.72 -48.14
C SER A 107 -6.67 -44.99 -47.61
N SER A 108 -7.37 -46.12 -47.76
CA SER A 108 -6.94 -47.43 -48.26
C SER A 108 -7.81 -48.54 -47.69
#